data_AF-A0A953DFU4-F1
#
_entry.id   AF-A0A953DFU4-F1
#
_cell.length_a   1.000
_cell.length_b   1.000
_cell.length_c   1.000
_cell.angle_alpha   90.00
_cell.angle_beta   90.00
_cell.angle_gamma   90.00
#
_symmetry.space_group_name_H-M   'P 1'
#
loop_
_entity.id
_entity.type
_entity.pdbx_description
1 polymer ?
#
loop_
_entity_poly.entity_id
_entity_poly.type
_entity_poly.pdbx_seq_one_letter_code
_entity_poly.pdbx_strand_id
1 'polypeptide(L)'
;MQQEMPHRRRRLLPFAVFGGMILGIVLLDAVLPLSGLWFSDVLLSRAGTWPLLPTQALFPTWSIIPLQPVPTNPTIPPAPLAWLEIVLFLAVLTTLFLLYLYALVTLPAVISRRYVILSTAAFGLLYALIPVVTSPDLFSYLIYARMGVIYHLNPLTTLPTQIHYDAAYPYLYWIDQPSAYGPTWAAITCFLQWLALPLAGSNN
;
A
#
# COMPACT_ATOMS: atom_id res chain seq x y z
N MET A 1 -33.19 26.24 8.30
CA MET A 1 -34.07 25.08 8.11
C MET A 1 -33.20 23.83 8.03
N GLN A 2 -32.81 23.27 9.18
CA GLN A 2 -32.02 22.03 9.23
C GLN A 2 -32.98 20.87 8.95
N GLN A 3 -32.93 20.31 7.74
CA GLN A 3 -33.58 19.02 7.49
C GLN A 3 -32.85 17.95 8.31
N GLU A 4 -33.48 17.50 9.39
CA GLU A 4 -33.00 16.34 10.14
C GLU A 4 -32.91 15.14 9.19
N MET A 5 -31.71 14.58 9.03
CA MET A 5 -31.54 13.36 8.25
C MET A 5 -32.31 12.21 8.92
N PRO A 6 -33.12 11.44 8.18
CA PRO A 6 -33.91 10.37 8.75
C PRO A 6 -33.03 9.35 9.48
N HIS A 7 -33.47 8.90 10.66
CA HIS A 7 -32.70 8.05 11.59
C HIS A 7 -32.03 6.83 10.91
N ARG A 8 -32.74 6.19 9.97
CA ARG A 8 -32.21 5.06 9.17
C ARG A 8 -31.00 5.46 8.31
N ARG A 9 -31.03 6.64 7.69
CA ARG A 9 -29.94 7.16 6.85
C ARG A 9 -28.72 7.50 7.70
N ARG A 10 -28.93 8.08 8.90
CA ARG A 10 -27.86 8.38 9.86
C ARG A 10 -27.11 7.14 10.33
N ARG A 11 -27.81 6.00 10.48
CA ARG A 11 -27.21 4.71 10.90
C ARG A 11 -26.45 4.00 9.79
N LEU A 12 -26.89 4.11 8.53
CA LEU A 12 -26.29 3.41 7.39
C LEU A 12 -25.12 4.18 6.75
N LEU A 13 -25.09 5.51 6.93
CA LEU A 13 -24.08 6.38 6.31
C LEU A 13 -22.63 5.94 6.58
N PRO A 14 -22.19 5.65 7.83
CA PRO A 14 -20.80 5.24 8.07
C PRO A 14 -20.43 3.98 7.29
N PHE A 15 -21.29 2.96 7.32
CA PHE A 15 -21.07 1.70 6.62
C PHE A 15 -21.03 1.87 5.09
N ALA A 16 -21.88 2.74 4.55
CA ALA A 16 -21.88 3.03 3.12
C ALA A 16 -20.58 3.74 2.68
N VAL A 17 -20.12 4.73 3.44
CA VAL A 17 -18.85 5.43 3.18
C VAL A 17 -17.66 4.48 3.31
N PHE A 18 -17.64 3.65 4.37
CA PHE A 18 -16.59 2.66 4.58
C PHE A 18 -16.53 1.63 3.44
N GLY A 19 -17.68 1.06 3.05
CA GLY A 19 -17.76 0.14 1.92
C GLY A 19 -17.33 0.77 0.60
N GLY A 20 -17.72 2.04 0.36
CA GLY A 20 -17.28 2.80 -0.81
C GLY A 20 -15.77 3.02 -0.84
N MET A 21 -15.16 3.33 0.31
CA MET A 21 -13.71 3.48 0.43
C MET A 21 -12.97 2.17 0.20
N ILE A 22 -13.44 1.05 0.77
CA ILE A 22 -12.87 -0.29 0.50
C ILE A 22 -12.94 -0.60 -1.00
N LEU A 23 -14.09 -0.39 -1.62
CA LEU A 23 -14.27 -0.64 -3.05
C LEU A 23 -13.31 0.22 -3.87
N GLY A 24 -13.18 1.51 -3.55
CA GLY A 24 -12.25 2.41 -4.23
C GLY A 24 -10.79 1.95 -4.08
N ILE A 25 -10.38 1.45 -2.92
CA ILE A 25 -9.02 0.91 -2.70
C ILE A 25 -8.80 -0.35 -3.53
N VAL A 26 -9.76 -1.27 -3.59
CA VAL A 26 -9.68 -2.48 -4.43
C VAL A 26 -9.67 -2.13 -5.93
N LEU A 27 -10.41 -1.10 -6.34
CA LEU A 27 -10.34 -0.59 -7.72
C LEU A 27 -8.98 0.03 -8.02
N LEU A 28 -8.40 0.76 -7.06
CA LEU A 28 -7.07 1.34 -7.21
C LEU A 28 -6.01 0.24 -7.38
N ASP A 29 -6.09 -0.80 -6.55
CA ASP A 29 -5.25 -2.00 -6.67
C ASP A 29 -5.39 -2.70 -8.02
N ALA A 30 -6.62 -2.78 -8.56
CA ALA A 30 -6.83 -3.38 -9.87
C ALA A 30 -6.23 -2.55 -11.02
N VAL A 31 -6.20 -1.23 -10.88
CA VAL A 31 -5.76 -0.30 -11.93
C VAL A 31 -4.24 -0.06 -11.91
N LEU A 32 -3.60 -0.02 -10.74
CA LEU A 32 -2.16 0.28 -10.61
C LEU A 32 -1.25 -0.65 -11.42
N PRO A 33 -1.50 -1.97 -11.52
CA PRO A 33 -0.67 -2.88 -12.31
C PRO A 33 -0.82 -2.75 -13.83
N LEU A 34 -1.71 -1.89 -14.33
CA LEU A 34 -1.91 -1.73 -15.77
C LEU A 34 -0.67 -1.10 -16.42
N SER A 35 -0.26 -1.67 -17.56
CA SER A 35 1.03 -1.42 -18.19
C SER A 35 1.32 0.05 -18.56
N GLY A 36 0.30 0.82 -18.92
CA GLY A 36 0.42 2.23 -19.32
C GLY A 36 0.72 3.19 -18.17
N LEU A 37 0.56 2.76 -16.91
CA LEU A 37 0.93 3.55 -15.73
C LEU A 37 2.40 3.40 -15.35
N TRP A 38 3.06 2.33 -15.81
CA TRP A 38 4.47 2.04 -15.51
C TRP A 38 4.83 2.08 -14.01
N PHE A 39 3.86 1.72 -13.15
CA PHE A 39 4.02 1.64 -11.70
C PHE A 39 4.93 0.46 -11.28
N SER A 40 6.14 0.75 -10.83
CA SER A 40 7.07 -0.27 -10.37
C SER A 40 6.87 -0.59 -8.89
N ASP A 41 6.47 -1.82 -8.60
CA ASP A 41 6.41 -2.35 -7.24
C ASP A 41 7.19 -3.66 -7.15
N VAL A 42 8.11 -3.73 -6.19
CA VAL A 42 8.93 -4.91 -5.94
C VAL A 42 8.06 -6.11 -5.53
N LEU A 43 6.94 -5.88 -4.84
CA LEU A 43 6.02 -6.94 -4.44
C LEU A 43 5.30 -7.57 -5.62
N LEU A 44 4.92 -6.81 -6.64
CA LEU A 44 4.35 -7.39 -7.86
C LEU A 44 5.30 -8.44 -8.46
N SER A 45 6.59 -8.15 -8.46
CA SER A 45 7.59 -9.06 -9.02
C SER A 45 7.95 -10.26 -8.14
N ARG A 46 7.73 -10.20 -6.83
CA ARG A 46 8.24 -11.20 -5.87
C ARG A 46 7.16 -11.95 -5.08
N ALA A 47 5.97 -11.39 -4.92
CA ALA A 47 4.88 -11.98 -4.13
C ALA A 47 4.03 -12.99 -4.92
N GLY A 48 4.28 -13.17 -6.22
CA GLY A 48 3.51 -14.06 -7.09
C GLY A 48 2.31 -13.36 -7.72
N THR A 49 1.31 -14.13 -8.16
CA THR A 49 0.15 -13.60 -8.91
C THR A 49 -1.02 -13.15 -8.05
N TRP A 50 -1.02 -13.47 -6.75
CA TRP A 50 -2.15 -13.14 -5.87
C TRP A 50 -2.41 -11.63 -5.71
N PRO A 51 -1.40 -10.72 -5.71
CA PRO A 51 -1.66 -9.28 -5.66
C PRO A 51 -2.35 -8.76 -6.93
N LEU A 52 -2.27 -9.52 -8.03
CA LEU A 52 -2.88 -9.16 -9.31
C LEU A 52 -4.31 -9.67 -9.44
N LEU A 53 -4.86 -10.36 -8.44
CA LEU A 53 -6.21 -10.94 -8.54
C LEU A 53 -7.28 -9.89 -8.89
N PRO A 54 -7.29 -8.68 -8.28
CA PRO A 54 -8.27 -7.67 -8.67
C PRO A 54 -8.09 -7.18 -10.10
N THR A 55 -6.84 -7.00 -10.57
CA THR A 55 -6.55 -6.67 -11.98
C THR A 55 -7.01 -7.78 -12.92
N GLN A 56 -6.72 -9.04 -12.62
CA GLN A 56 -7.11 -10.19 -13.45
C GLN A 56 -8.64 -10.36 -13.51
N ALA A 57 -9.34 -10.05 -12.41
CA ALA A 57 -10.79 -10.12 -12.36
C ALA A 57 -11.48 -9.01 -13.17
N LEU A 58 -10.94 -7.77 -13.13
CA LEU A 58 -11.57 -6.61 -13.77
C LEU A 58 -11.05 -6.33 -15.19
N PHE A 59 -9.80 -6.71 -15.48
CA PHE A 59 -9.10 -6.42 -16.73
C PHE A 59 -8.39 -7.69 -17.28
N PRO A 60 -9.12 -8.81 -17.52
CA PRO A 60 -8.50 -10.10 -17.85
C PRO A 60 -7.68 -10.11 -19.14
N THR A 61 -7.97 -9.19 -20.07
CA THR A 61 -7.32 -9.11 -21.38
C THR A 61 -6.33 -7.96 -21.52
N TRP A 62 -6.16 -7.15 -20.48
CA TRP A 62 -5.33 -5.94 -20.55
C TRP A 62 -3.89 -6.29 -20.18
N SER A 63 -2.94 -5.57 -20.78
CA SER A 63 -1.53 -5.74 -20.46
C SER A 63 -1.23 -5.16 -19.08
N ILE A 64 -0.51 -5.95 -18.29
CA ILE A 64 0.01 -5.54 -16.98
C ILE A 64 1.50 -5.21 -17.07
N ILE A 65 2.00 -4.54 -16.05
CA ILE A 65 3.41 -4.18 -15.93
C ILE A 65 4.27 -5.46 -15.93
N PRO A 66 5.40 -5.46 -16.64
CA PRO A 66 6.28 -6.61 -16.68
C PRO A 66 6.79 -6.95 -15.27
N LEU A 67 6.52 -8.18 -14.84
CA LEU A 67 7.09 -8.74 -13.63
C LEU A 67 8.60 -8.91 -13.83
N GLN A 68 9.42 -8.57 -12.83
CA GLN A 68 10.88 -8.69 -12.95
C GLN A 68 11.30 -10.14 -13.25
N PRO A 69 12.30 -10.35 -14.13
CA PRO A 69 13.07 -9.32 -14.84
C PRO A 69 12.27 -8.67 -15.98
N VAL A 70 12.38 -7.33 -16.10
CA VAL A 70 11.73 -6.60 -17.20
C VAL A 70 12.22 -7.16 -18.55
N PRO A 71 11.31 -7.62 -19.44
CA PRO A 71 11.69 -8.11 -20.75
C PRO A 71 12.43 -7.05 -21.56
N THR A 72 13.34 -7.48 -22.43
CA THR A 72 14.09 -6.57 -23.33
C THR A 72 13.18 -5.78 -24.27
N ASN A 73 12.02 -6.33 -24.61
CA ASN A 73 10.96 -5.67 -25.38
C ASN A 73 9.65 -5.76 -24.57
N PRO A 74 9.41 -4.84 -23.63
CA PRO A 74 8.18 -4.87 -22.86
C PRO A 74 6.98 -4.59 -23.78
N THR A 75 5.86 -5.24 -23.50
CA THR A 75 4.61 -4.98 -24.21
C THR A 75 4.09 -3.60 -23.81
N ILE A 76 4.16 -2.64 -24.73
CA ILE A 76 3.66 -1.29 -24.53
C ILE A 76 2.23 -1.25 -25.09
N PRO A 77 1.22 -0.83 -24.30
CA PRO A 77 -0.14 -0.70 -24.79
C PRO A 77 -0.21 0.40 -25.86
N PRO A 78 -1.13 0.30 -26.83
CA PRO A 78 -1.36 1.37 -27.79
C PRO A 78 -1.72 2.68 -27.06
N ALA A 79 -1.30 3.84 -27.60
CA ALA A 79 -1.48 5.13 -26.93
C ALA A 79 -2.92 5.40 -26.45
N PRO A 80 -4.00 5.10 -27.20
CA PRO A 80 -5.37 5.29 -26.70
C PRO A 80 -5.69 4.47 -25.45
N LEU A 81 -5.17 3.24 -25.35
CA LEU A 81 -5.37 2.38 -24.19
C LEU A 81 -4.60 2.93 -22.98
N ALA A 82 -3.35 3.36 -23.17
CA ALA A 82 -2.56 3.99 -22.12
C ALA A 82 -3.24 5.24 -21.54
N TRP A 83 -3.82 6.09 -22.40
CA TRP A 83 -4.58 7.26 -21.94
C TRP A 83 -5.84 6.87 -21.16
N LEU A 84 -6.54 5.82 -21.59
CA LEU A 84 -7.69 5.29 -20.85
C LEU A 84 -7.29 4.79 -19.47
N GLU A 85 -6.17 4.07 -19.34
CA GLU A 85 -5.62 3.61 -18.06
C GLU A 85 -5.32 4.79 -17.11
N ILE A 86 -4.71 5.86 -17.63
CA ILE A 86 -4.46 7.09 -16.86
C ILE A 86 -5.78 7.73 -16.40
N VAL A 87 -6.76 7.83 -17.29
CA VAL A 87 -8.09 8.38 -16.95
C VAL A 87 -8.78 7.53 -15.88
N LEU A 88 -8.72 6.21 -15.99
CA LEU A 88 -9.26 5.29 -14.99
C LEU A 88 -8.58 5.49 -13.63
N PHE A 89 -7.24 5.55 -13.61
CA PHE A 89 -6.46 5.81 -12.40
C PHE A 89 -6.88 7.14 -11.74
N LEU A 90 -6.90 8.23 -12.50
CA LEU A 90 -7.28 9.55 -12.01
C LEU A 90 -8.74 9.59 -11.53
N ALA A 91 -9.66 8.89 -12.21
CA ALA A 91 -11.06 8.82 -11.82
C ALA A 91 -11.26 8.07 -10.49
N VAL A 92 -10.57 6.94 -10.31
CA VAL A 92 -10.60 6.17 -9.06
C VAL A 92 -9.98 6.98 -7.92
N LEU A 93 -8.81 7.58 -8.15
CA LEU A 93 -8.13 8.42 -7.15
C LEU A 93 -8.97 9.64 -6.75
N THR A 94 -9.57 10.31 -7.73
CA THR A 94 -10.46 11.47 -7.47
C THR A 94 -11.68 11.03 -6.68
N THR A 95 -12.28 9.89 -7.02
CA THR A 95 -13.44 9.35 -6.32
C THR A 95 -13.11 8.99 -4.88
N LEU A 96 -11.97 8.34 -4.63
CA LEU A 96 -11.46 8.06 -3.28
C LEU A 96 -11.25 9.35 -2.49
N PHE A 97 -10.63 10.36 -3.10
CA PHE A 97 -10.41 11.65 -2.46
C PHE A 97 -11.73 12.35 -2.10
N LEU A 98 -12.71 12.35 -3.02
CA LEU A 98 -14.03 12.93 -2.76
C LEU A 98 -14.79 12.16 -1.67
N LEU A 99 -14.71 10.83 -1.65
CA LEU A 99 -15.27 10.01 -0.58
C LEU A 99 -14.61 10.30 0.77
N TYR A 100 -13.29 10.51 0.80
CA TYR A 100 -12.57 10.92 1.99
C TYR A 100 -13.02 12.31 2.50
N LEU A 101 -13.12 13.31 1.61
CA LEU A 101 -13.63 14.63 1.99
C LEU A 101 -15.08 14.56 2.49
N TYR A 102 -15.91 13.78 1.80
CA TYR A 102 -17.29 13.53 2.23
C TYR A 102 -17.34 12.86 3.60
N ALA A 103 -16.46 11.90 3.86
CA ALA A 103 -16.33 11.23 5.15
C ALA A 103 -15.95 12.23 6.26
N LEU A 104 -14.96 13.08 6.02
CA LEU A 104 -14.51 14.10 6.96
C LEU A 104 -15.62 15.08 7.35
N VAL A 105 -16.44 15.49 6.39
CA VAL A 105 -17.53 16.46 6.64
C VAL A 105 -18.72 15.81 7.34
N THR A 106 -19.06 14.57 7.00
CA THR A 106 -20.34 13.98 7.42
C THR A 106 -20.26 13.00 8.59
N LEU A 107 -19.13 12.29 8.74
CA LEU A 107 -19.00 11.23 9.73
C LEU A 107 -18.76 11.68 11.18
N PRO A 108 -18.04 12.79 11.49
CA PRO A 108 -17.73 13.14 12.88
C PRO A 108 -18.95 13.25 13.81
N ALA A 109 -20.12 13.66 13.28
CA ALA A 109 -21.36 13.82 14.05
C ALA A 109 -22.15 12.51 14.27
N VAL A 110 -21.70 11.39 13.68
CA VAL A 110 -22.46 10.13 13.64
C VAL A 110 -21.64 8.89 14.00
N ILE A 111 -20.31 8.98 14.03
CA ILE A 111 -19.42 7.86 14.36
C ILE A 111 -18.98 7.88 15.82
N SER A 112 -18.66 6.71 16.36
CA SER A 112 -18.10 6.55 17.70
C SER A 112 -16.58 6.34 17.64
N ARG A 113 -15.88 6.53 18.77
CA ARG A 113 -14.46 6.17 18.90
C ARG A 113 -14.18 4.71 18.53
N ARG A 114 -15.09 3.78 18.90
CA ARG A 114 -15.00 2.36 18.54
C ARG A 114 -15.01 2.17 17.02
N TYR A 115 -15.90 2.88 16.33
CA TYR A 115 -15.96 2.83 14.87
C TYR A 115 -14.65 3.28 14.24
N VAL A 116 -14.09 4.41 14.70
CA VAL A 116 -12.79 4.91 14.20
C VAL A 116 -11.72 3.84 14.34
N ILE A 117 -11.52 3.30 15.56
CA ILE A 117 -10.50 2.27 15.83
C ILE A 117 -10.70 1.04 14.94
N LEU A 118 -11.91 0.49 14.87
CA LEU A 118 -12.20 -0.71 14.07
C LEU A 118 -12.02 -0.46 12.57
N SER A 119 -12.46 0.69 12.07
CA SER A 119 -12.29 1.07 10.66
C SER A 119 -10.82 1.28 10.30
N THR A 120 -10.04 1.91 11.17
CA THR A 120 -8.59 2.07 11.01
C THR A 120 -7.89 0.72 11.00
N ALA A 121 -8.21 -0.17 11.94
CA ALA A 121 -7.63 -1.52 11.98
C ALA A 121 -8.00 -2.32 10.73
N ALA A 122 -9.25 -2.22 10.26
CA ALA A 122 -9.71 -2.90 9.06
C ALA A 122 -9.02 -2.36 7.79
N PHE A 123 -8.84 -1.04 7.65
CA PHE A 123 -8.07 -0.47 6.55
C PHE A 123 -6.60 -0.85 6.63
N GLY A 124 -5.99 -0.83 7.81
CA GLY A 124 -4.60 -1.28 7.99
C GLY A 124 -4.41 -2.74 7.56
N LEU A 125 -5.34 -3.62 7.93
CA LEU A 125 -5.34 -5.01 7.48
C LEU A 125 -5.55 -5.11 5.97
N LEU A 126 -6.48 -4.33 5.40
CA LEU A 126 -6.71 -4.30 3.96
C LEU A 126 -5.43 -3.90 3.20
N TYR A 127 -4.75 -2.84 3.61
CA TYR A 127 -3.50 -2.41 2.99
C TYR A 127 -2.38 -3.44 3.14
N ALA A 128 -2.32 -4.18 4.26
CA ALA A 128 -1.40 -5.30 4.41
C ALA A 128 -1.71 -6.47 3.45
N LEU A 129 -2.99 -6.63 3.08
CA LEU A 129 -3.47 -7.66 2.16
C LEU A 129 -3.54 -7.20 0.70
N ILE A 130 -3.26 -5.94 0.40
CA ILE A 130 -3.34 -5.37 -0.94
C ILE A 130 -2.05 -4.59 -1.19
N PRO A 131 -0.92 -5.30 -1.41
CA PRO A 131 0.38 -4.68 -1.37
C PRO A 131 0.64 -3.72 -2.54
N VAL A 132 -0.05 -3.86 -3.67
CA VAL A 132 0.18 -3.02 -4.86
C VAL A 132 -0.10 -1.54 -4.57
N VAL A 133 -1.07 -1.26 -3.70
CA VAL A 133 -1.37 0.12 -3.29
C VAL A 133 -0.42 0.64 -2.21
N THR A 134 0.51 -0.19 -1.71
CA THR A 134 1.47 0.20 -0.67
C THR A 134 2.78 0.69 -1.28
N SER A 135 3.42 1.64 -0.60
CA SER A 135 4.69 2.19 -1.08
C SER A 135 5.81 1.12 -0.95
N PRO A 136 6.73 1.03 -1.93
CA PRO A 136 7.98 0.26 -1.80
C PRO A 136 8.78 0.63 -0.54
N ASP A 137 8.56 1.83 -0.01
CA ASP A 137 9.20 2.33 1.21
C ASP A 137 8.89 1.51 2.46
N LEU A 138 7.85 0.67 2.44
CA LEU A 138 7.59 -0.30 3.49
C LEU A 138 8.80 -1.24 3.70
N PHE A 139 9.44 -1.68 2.61
CA PHE A 139 10.65 -2.51 2.68
C PHE A 139 11.87 -1.73 3.12
N SER A 140 11.95 -0.44 2.79
CA SER A 140 12.97 0.46 3.34
C SER A 140 12.90 0.47 4.86
N TYR A 141 11.70 0.67 5.43
CA TYR A 141 11.52 0.66 6.89
C TYR A 141 11.81 -0.70 7.54
N LEU A 142 11.41 -1.80 6.89
CA LEU A 142 11.75 -3.15 7.34
C LEU A 142 13.27 -3.35 7.37
N ILE A 143 13.97 -2.98 6.31
CA ILE A 143 15.42 -3.10 6.23
C ILE A 143 16.12 -2.20 7.25
N TYR A 144 15.71 -0.94 7.39
CA TYR A 144 16.31 -0.05 8.39
C TYR A 144 16.14 -0.59 9.81
N ALA A 145 14.99 -1.20 10.11
CA ALA A 145 14.77 -1.85 11.41
C ALA A 145 15.71 -3.05 11.62
N ARG A 146 15.88 -3.89 10.60
CA ARG A 146 16.78 -5.06 10.65
C ARG A 146 18.24 -4.63 10.75
N MET A 147 18.66 -3.59 10.02
CA MET A 147 19.97 -2.96 10.15
C MET A 147 20.24 -2.55 11.60
N GLY A 148 19.32 -1.81 12.23
CA GLY A 148 19.49 -1.35 13.62
C GLY A 148 19.44 -2.45 14.66
N VAL A 149 18.50 -3.39 14.55
CA VAL A 149 18.20 -4.37 15.60
C VAL A 149 19.01 -5.65 15.49
N ILE A 150 19.16 -6.18 14.27
CA ILE A 150 19.80 -7.50 14.04
C ILE A 150 21.29 -7.32 13.74
N TYR A 151 21.64 -6.32 12.92
CA TYR A 151 23.02 -6.11 12.46
C TYR A 151 23.76 -5.00 13.22
N HIS A 152 23.08 -4.30 14.13
CA HIS A 152 23.64 -3.21 14.93
C HIS A 152 24.28 -2.09 14.09
N LEU A 153 23.75 -1.85 12.90
CA LEU A 153 24.15 -0.79 11.98
C LEU A 153 23.22 0.41 12.11
N ASN A 154 23.75 1.62 11.95
CA ASN A 154 22.93 2.83 11.95
C ASN A 154 22.37 3.09 10.54
N PRO A 155 21.06 2.89 10.28
CA PRO A 155 20.51 3.06 8.93
C PRO A 155 20.58 4.50 8.42
N LEU A 156 20.80 5.50 9.29
CA LEU A 156 20.93 6.91 8.90
C LEU A 156 22.29 7.24 8.29
N THR A 157 23.29 6.39 8.50
CA THR A 157 24.66 6.63 8.05
C THR A 157 25.24 5.47 7.24
N THR A 158 24.56 4.33 7.25
CA THR A 158 25.05 3.08 6.69
C THR A 158 24.21 2.65 5.51
N LEU A 159 24.85 2.14 4.46
CA LEU A 159 24.18 1.63 3.27
C LEU A 159 23.57 0.24 3.51
N PRO A 160 22.36 -0.04 3.01
CA PRO A 160 21.74 -1.37 3.03
C PRO A 160 22.60 -2.47 2.40
N THR A 161 23.47 -2.15 1.43
CA THR A 161 24.37 -3.10 0.77
C THR A 161 25.26 -3.90 1.72
N GLN A 162 25.51 -3.38 2.94
CA GLN A 162 26.25 -4.10 3.98
C GLN A 162 25.53 -5.34 4.52
N ILE A 163 24.22 -5.45 4.30
CA ILE A 163 23.38 -6.58 4.73
C ILE A 163 22.70 -7.25 3.52
N HIS A 164 23.37 -7.30 2.37
CA HIS A 164 22.84 -7.89 1.13
C HIS A 164 22.44 -9.38 1.25
N TYR A 165 22.95 -10.07 2.26
CA TYR A 165 22.61 -11.46 2.60
C TYR A 165 21.33 -11.60 3.44
N ASP A 166 20.72 -10.49 3.87
CA ASP A 166 19.47 -10.51 4.62
C ASP A 166 18.29 -10.96 3.75
N ALA A 167 17.42 -11.81 4.30
CA ALA A 167 16.26 -12.34 3.56
C ALA A 167 15.27 -11.27 3.06
N ALA A 168 15.22 -10.10 3.71
CA ALA A 168 14.37 -8.98 3.28
C ALA A 168 15.06 -8.09 2.22
N TYR A 169 16.38 -8.23 2.03
CA TYR A 169 17.15 -7.37 1.12
C TYR A 169 16.65 -7.39 -0.33
N PRO A 170 16.25 -8.55 -0.91
CA PRO A 170 15.74 -8.59 -2.28
C PRO A 170 14.46 -7.78 -2.54
N TYR A 171 13.76 -7.36 -1.47
CA TYR A 171 12.54 -6.55 -1.56
C TYR A 171 12.83 -5.04 -1.47
N LEU A 172 14.06 -4.65 -1.15
CA LEU A 172 14.46 -3.26 -1.05
C LEU A 172 14.71 -2.66 -2.44
N TYR A 173 14.03 -1.56 -2.73
CA TYR A 173 14.24 -0.81 -3.97
C TYR A 173 15.48 0.10 -3.89
N TRP A 174 15.63 0.83 -2.79
CA TRP A 174 16.71 1.82 -2.60
C TRP A 174 17.90 1.22 -1.84
N ILE A 175 18.83 0.61 -2.57
CA ILE A 175 19.99 -0.08 -1.96
C ILE A 175 21.21 0.83 -1.76
N ASP A 176 21.37 1.85 -2.61
CA ASP A 176 22.62 2.65 -2.71
C ASP A 176 22.59 3.95 -1.89
N GLN A 177 21.65 4.07 -0.95
CA GLN A 177 21.55 5.23 -0.08
C GLN A 177 21.21 4.84 1.36
N PRO A 178 21.69 5.60 2.37
CA PRO A 178 21.19 5.47 3.74
C PRO A 178 19.72 5.88 3.81
N SER A 179 19.11 5.69 4.98
CA SER A 179 17.74 6.09 5.24
C SER A 179 17.49 7.56 4.88
N ALA A 180 16.65 7.77 3.87
CA ALA A 180 16.11 9.08 3.53
C ALA A 180 15.10 9.59 4.58
N TYR A 181 14.66 8.73 5.50
CA TYR A 181 13.74 9.08 6.58
C TYR A 181 14.47 9.48 7.85
N GLY A 182 13.84 10.37 8.62
CA GLY A 182 14.38 10.85 9.88
C GLY A 182 14.43 9.78 11.00
N PRO A 183 15.19 10.06 12.07
CA PRO A 183 15.48 9.11 13.16
C PRO A 183 14.22 8.59 13.87
N THR A 184 13.16 9.40 13.95
CA THR A 184 11.92 9.04 14.64
C THR A 184 11.29 7.78 14.07
N TRP A 185 11.17 7.69 12.75
CA TRP A 185 10.54 6.53 12.11
C TRP A 185 11.43 5.29 12.18
N ALA A 186 12.74 5.46 11.99
CA ALA A 186 13.70 4.38 12.17
C ALA A 186 13.65 3.82 13.61
N ALA A 187 13.53 4.67 14.63
CA ALA A 187 13.41 4.25 16.01
C ALA A 187 12.11 3.46 16.26
N ILE A 188 10.98 3.92 15.72
CA ILE A 188 9.69 3.22 15.83
C ILE A 188 9.78 1.84 15.18
N THR A 189 10.32 1.74 13.97
CA THR A 189 10.39 0.46 13.26
C THR A 189 11.40 -0.49 13.89
N CYS A 190 12.53 0.01 14.40
CA CYS A 190 13.44 -0.76 15.23
C CYS A 190 12.75 -1.31 16.49
N PHE A 191 11.97 -0.48 17.19
CA PHE A 191 11.23 -0.93 18.37
C PHE A 191 10.22 -2.04 18.02
N LEU A 192 9.48 -1.89 16.91
CA LEU A 192 8.55 -2.93 16.43
C LEU A 192 9.30 -4.22 16.04
N GLN A 193 10.43 -4.11 15.35
CA GLN A 193 11.27 -5.27 14.99
C GLN A 193 11.81 -5.97 16.23
N TRP A 194 12.23 -5.22 17.25
CA TRP A 194 12.69 -5.76 18.53
C TRP A 194 11.57 -6.52 19.25
N LEU A 195 10.36 -5.96 19.30
CA LEU A 195 9.17 -6.65 19.84
C LEU A 195 8.80 -7.92 19.05
N ALA A 196 9.11 -7.96 17.76
CA ALA A 196 8.83 -9.10 16.89
C ALA A 196 9.88 -10.21 16.98
N LEU A 197 11.08 -9.96 17.51
CA LEU A 197 12.16 -10.97 17.63
C LEU A 197 11.70 -12.26 18.34
N PRO A 198 10.98 -12.22 19.48
CA PRO A 198 10.55 -13.43 20.16
C PRO A 198 9.57 -14.27 19.32
N LEU A 199 8.79 -13.63 18.45
CA LEU A 199 7.81 -14.29 17.58
C LEU A 199 8.46 -15.03 16.41
N ALA A 200 9.66 -14.60 16.00
CA ALA A 200 10.44 -15.25 14.95
C ALA A 200 11.04 -16.60 15.38
N GLY A 201 10.88 -16.97 16.67
CA GLY A 201 11.43 -18.19 17.25
C GLY A 201 12.85 -17.97 17.78
N SER A 202 13.07 -18.41 19.02
CA SER A 202 14.39 -18.54 19.62
C SER A 202 15.20 -19.62 18.91
N ASN A 203 15.69 -19.34 17.71
CA ASN A 203 16.68 -20.18 17.05
C ASN A 203 18.04 -19.52 17.27
N ASN A 204 18.61 -19.79 18.45
CA ASN A 204 20.07 -19.80 18.65
C ASN A 204 20.68 -20.88 17.75
#